data_AF-A0A6A4LRM1-F1
#
_entry.id   AF-A0A6A4LRM1-F1
#
_cell.length_a   1.000
_cell.length_b   1.000
_cell.length_c   1.000
_cell.angle_alpha   90.00
_cell.angle_beta   90.00
_cell.angle_gamma   90.00
#
_symmetry.space_group_name_H-M   'P 1'
#
loop_
_entity.id
_entity.type
_entity.pdbx_description
1 polymer ?
#
loop_
_entity_poly.entity_id
_entity_poly.type
_entity_poly.pdbx_seq_one_letter_code
_entity_poly.pdbx_strand_id
1 'polypeptide(L)'
;MGKEMQSNMNSMYMEQVPEAIEAGKINKNLDDDGRPIRTGTLVTASAHIITAVIGSGVLSLAWAIAQLGWVAGPAVLMAFSFITYFTSTLLADCYRAPDPITGQRNYTYMDVVRAHLGGVKVQLCGIAQYGNLIGVTIGYTITASISMDTLRSHPPESKVMKKASLMGVSTTTTFYMLCGCLGYAAFGNNAPGNFLTGFGFYDPFWLIDLANICIAVHLVGAYQVFCQPIFGFVEARCQARWPESKFITSEHSISLPFCGSYNFNFFRLVWRTAYVIVTAVFAMIFPFFNDFLGLIGAASFYPLTVYFPIEMHIAQTKIPKFSFTWIWLKILSWSCLVVSLVAAAGSIQGLAQDLRTYKPFKTMN
;
A
#
# COMPACT_ATOMS: atom_id res chain seq x y z
N MET A 1 -11.91 -39.92 9.40
CA MET A 1 -11.52 -38.81 8.50
C MET A 1 -10.37 -37.94 9.03
N GLY A 2 -10.59 -36.98 9.94
CA GLY A 2 -9.60 -35.88 10.16
C GLY A 2 -8.18 -36.34 10.55
N LYS A 3 -8.05 -37.34 11.42
CA LYS A 3 -6.74 -37.91 11.80
C LYS A 3 -6.13 -38.76 10.67
N GLU A 4 -6.91 -39.55 9.93
CA GLU A 4 -6.37 -40.29 8.77
C GLU A 4 -5.95 -39.35 7.63
N MET A 5 -6.70 -38.27 7.37
CA MET A 5 -6.34 -37.28 6.35
C MET A 5 -5.00 -36.60 6.69
N GLN A 6 -4.77 -36.28 7.96
CA GLN A 6 -3.49 -35.73 8.40
C GLN A 6 -2.38 -36.79 8.48
N SER A 7 -2.71 -38.05 8.76
CA SER A 7 -1.77 -39.18 8.65
C SER A 7 -1.31 -39.41 7.21
N ASN A 8 -2.24 -39.42 6.25
CA ASN A 8 -1.96 -39.63 4.85
C ASN A 8 -1.22 -38.42 4.23
N MET A 9 -1.57 -37.20 4.64
CA MET A 9 -0.84 -35.99 4.25
C MET A 9 0.59 -35.98 4.81
N ASN A 10 0.78 -36.39 6.07
CA ASN A 10 2.11 -36.58 6.65
C ASN A 10 2.88 -37.70 5.93
N SER A 11 2.23 -38.82 5.58
CA SER A 11 2.85 -39.92 4.81
C SER A 11 3.35 -39.41 3.47
N MET A 12 2.48 -38.74 2.70
CA MET A 12 2.82 -38.19 1.38
C MET A 12 3.97 -37.17 1.45
N TYR A 13 4.01 -36.33 2.48
CA TYR A 13 5.16 -35.45 2.75
C TYR A 13 6.43 -36.24 3.09
N MET A 14 6.32 -37.25 3.95
CA MET A 14 7.40 -38.15 4.39
C MET A 14 7.77 -39.23 3.37
N GLU A 15 7.18 -39.21 2.18
CA GLU A 15 7.43 -40.14 1.06
C GLU A 15 7.99 -39.38 -0.16
N GLN A 16 7.65 -38.10 -0.32
CA GLN A 16 8.38 -37.17 -1.20
C GLN A 16 9.75 -36.72 -0.64
N VAL A 17 9.92 -36.78 0.69
CA VAL A 17 11.17 -36.36 1.37
C VAL A 17 12.32 -37.38 1.27
N PRO A 18 12.12 -38.71 1.40
CA PRO A 18 13.19 -39.70 1.30
C PRO A 18 13.85 -39.77 -0.09
N GLU A 19 13.06 -39.83 -1.17
CA GLU A 19 13.59 -39.83 -2.54
C GLU A 19 14.34 -38.52 -2.87
N ALA A 20 13.98 -37.42 -2.21
CA ALA A 20 14.69 -36.14 -2.31
C ALA A 20 15.96 -36.06 -1.42
N ILE A 21 16.16 -37.00 -0.48
CA ILE A 21 17.31 -37.04 0.45
C ILE A 21 18.43 -37.96 -0.06
N GLU A 22 18.12 -39.07 -0.73
CA GLU A 22 19.13 -40.09 -1.08
C GLU A 22 20.04 -39.71 -2.27
N ALA A 23 19.82 -38.55 -2.90
CA ALA A 23 20.73 -37.97 -3.88
C ALA A 23 21.36 -36.67 -3.36
N GLY A 24 22.65 -36.70 -2.99
CA GLY A 24 23.42 -35.62 -2.35
C GLY A 24 23.68 -34.35 -3.17
N LYS A 25 22.70 -33.83 -3.92
CA LYS A 25 22.75 -32.55 -4.63
C LYS A 25 22.18 -31.44 -3.74
N ILE A 26 23.06 -30.84 -2.92
CA ILE A 26 22.68 -29.74 -2.00
C ILE A 26 22.06 -28.57 -2.76
N ASN A 27 20.73 -28.48 -2.70
CA ASN A 27 19.91 -27.31 -2.38
C ASN A 27 20.52 -25.91 -2.69
N LYS A 28 20.90 -25.66 -3.95
CA LYS A 28 21.53 -24.39 -4.39
C LYS A 28 20.55 -23.26 -4.74
N ASN A 29 19.25 -23.54 -4.80
CA ASN A 29 18.24 -22.62 -5.35
C ASN A 29 17.19 -22.14 -4.33
N LEU A 30 17.32 -22.49 -3.05
CA LEU A 30 16.41 -22.06 -1.98
C LEU A 30 17.09 -21.08 -1.00
N ASP A 31 16.27 -20.26 -0.36
CA ASP A 31 16.59 -19.20 0.61
C ASP A 31 16.50 -19.73 2.07
N ASP A 32 16.80 -18.89 3.08
CA ASP A 32 16.79 -19.30 4.51
C ASP A 32 15.43 -19.82 5.04
N ASP A 33 14.35 -19.56 4.29
CA ASP A 33 12.98 -19.98 4.59
C ASP A 33 12.46 -21.10 3.68
N GLY A 34 13.36 -21.77 2.94
CA GLY A 34 13.02 -22.89 2.04
C GLY A 34 12.26 -22.49 0.77
N ARG A 35 12.14 -21.20 0.47
CA ARG A 35 11.51 -20.70 -0.77
C ARG A 35 12.56 -20.45 -1.86
N PRO A 36 12.21 -20.41 -3.15
CA PRO A 36 13.15 -20.06 -4.22
C PRO A 36 13.88 -18.73 -3.94
N ILE A 37 15.19 -18.70 -4.19
CA ILE A 37 16.07 -17.58 -3.82
C ILE A 37 15.48 -16.22 -4.20
N ARG A 38 15.47 -15.32 -3.21
CA ARG A 38 14.75 -14.05 -3.27
C ARG A 38 15.27 -13.03 -4.25
N THR A 39 14.49 -11.94 -4.27
CA THR A 39 14.59 -10.83 -5.18
C THR A 39 13.94 -9.54 -4.61
N GLY A 40 14.66 -8.76 -3.77
CA GLY A 40 14.56 -7.27 -3.73
C GLY A 40 15.95 -6.56 -3.77
N THR A 41 16.34 -5.83 -4.84
CA THR A 41 17.64 -5.11 -4.88
C THR A 41 17.52 -3.76 -4.20
N LEU A 42 18.64 -3.14 -3.84
CA LEU A 42 18.61 -1.73 -3.48
C LEU A 42 18.01 -0.86 -4.59
N VAL A 43 18.29 -1.16 -5.87
CA VAL A 43 17.76 -0.39 -7.00
C VAL A 43 16.26 -0.66 -7.21
N THR A 44 15.84 -1.91 -7.37
CA THR A 44 14.42 -2.26 -7.61
C THR A 44 13.55 -2.02 -6.38
N ALA A 45 14.02 -2.25 -5.15
CA ALA A 45 13.27 -1.88 -3.95
C ALA A 45 13.16 -0.36 -3.80
N SER A 46 14.21 0.43 -4.10
CA SER A 46 14.08 1.90 -4.13
C SER A 46 13.09 2.34 -5.20
N ALA A 47 13.18 1.77 -6.41
CA ALA A 47 12.26 2.07 -7.51
C ALA A 47 10.81 1.75 -7.13
N HIS A 48 10.53 0.57 -6.57
CA HIS A 48 9.19 0.20 -6.09
C HIS A 48 8.70 1.11 -4.95
N ILE A 49 9.57 1.54 -4.02
CA ILE A 49 9.17 2.51 -2.97
C ILE A 49 8.83 3.86 -3.61
N ILE A 50 9.65 4.34 -4.55
CA ILE A 50 9.42 5.60 -5.27
C ILE A 50 8.11 5.52 -6.07
N THR A 51 7.86 4.48 -6.86
CA THR A 51 6.66 4.36 -7.70
C THR A 51 5.40 3.92 -6.96
N ALA A 52 5.50 3.39 -5.73
CA ALA A 52 4.35 3.12 -4.87
C ALA A 52 3.96 4.32 -3.98
N VAL A 53 4.87 5.26 -3.73
CA VAL A 53 4.59 6.46 -2.93
C VAL A 53 4.26 7.66 -3.83
N ILE A 54 5.06 7.93 -4.87
CA ILE A 54 4.79 8.98 -5.85
C ILE A 54 3.63 8.54 -6.74
N GLY A 55 2.44 9.10 -6.47
CA GLY A 55 1.23 8.90 -7.25
C GLY A 55 0.38 10.17 -7.36
N SER A 56 -0.92 10.02 -7.61
CA SER A 56 -1.83 11.15 -7.89
C SER A 56 -1.84 12.24 -6.82
N GLY A 57 -1.60 11.90 -5.55
CA GLY A 57 -1.50 12.86 -4.43
C GLY A 57 -0.44 13.96 -4.59
N VAL A 58 0.48 13.86 -5.56
CA VAL A 58 1.38 14.95 -5.97
C VAL A 58 0.61 16.18 -6.48
N LEU A 59 -0.55 15.96 -7.13
CA LEU A 59 -1.34 16.99 -7.80
C LEU A 59 -1.89 18.06 -6.84
N SER A 60 -2.09 17.72 -5.56
CA SER A 60 -2.61 18.60 -4.53
C SER A 60 -1.53 19.23 -3.64
N LEU A 61 -0.23 18.92 -3.83
CA LEU A 61 0.86 19.46 -3.02
C LEU A 61 1.00 20.99 -3.14
N ALA A 62 0.77 21.55 -4.33
CA ALA A 62 0.81 22.99 -4.54
C ALA A 62 -0.29 23.70 -3.72
N TRP A 63 -1.51 23.15 -3.73
CA TRP A 63 -2.62 23.62 -2.89
C TRP A 63 -2.33 23.44 -1.39
N ALA A 64 -1.76 22.30 -0.99
CA ALA A 64 -1.43 22.04 0.42
C ALA A 64 -0.36 23.00 0.97
N ILE A 65 0.67 23.34 0.18
CA ILE A 65 1.62 24.39 0.55
C ILE A 65 0.96 25.78 0.50
N ALA A 66 0.01 26.04 -0.40
CA ALA A 66 -0.74 27.30 -0.38
C ALA A 66 -1.60 27.48 0.89
N GLN A 67 -2.17 26.40 1.45
CA GLN A 67 -2.90 26.46 2.73
C GLN A 67 -1.97 26.65 3.95
N LEU A 68 -0.72 26.20 3.88
CA LEU A 68 0.24 26.24 5.00
C LEU A 68 1.27 27.38 4.89
N GLY A 69 1.40 28.00 3.72
CA GLY A 69 2.39 29.03 3.41
C GLY A 69 3.84 28.55 3.33
N TRP A 70 4.72 29.46 2.90
CA TRP A 70 6.12 29.22 2.55
C TRP A 70 7.01 28.62 3.64
N VAL A 71 6.62 28.73 4.92
CA VAL A 71 7.42 28.21 6.04
C VAL A 71 6.84 26.89 6.56
N ALA A 72 5.54 26.87 6.90
CA ALA A 72 4.96 25.68 7.53
C ALA A 72 4.73 24.54 6.53
N GLY A 73 4.40 24.80 5.26
CA GLY A 73 4.25 23.75 4.24
C GLY A 73 5.53 22.91 4.07
N PRO A 74 6.66 23.55 3.70
CA PRO A 74 7.98 22.90 3.64
C PRO A 74 8.42 22.22 4.95
N ALA A 75 8.22 22.88 6.10
CA ALA A 75 8.61 22.32 7.40
C ALA A 75 7.79 21.07 7.77
N VAL A 76 6.48 21.07 7.48
CA VAL A 76 5.59 19.92 7.70
C VAL A 76 5.96 18.77 6.77
N LEU A 77 6.22 19.01 5.48
CA LEU A 77 6.67 17.97 4.55
C LEU A 77 7.99 17.31 5.02
N MET A 78 8.96 18.10 5.46
CA MET A 78 10.21 17.58 6.02
C MET A 78 10.02 16.80 7.32
N ALA A 79 9.11 17.24 8.21
CA ALA A 79 8.79 16.52 9.44
C ALA A 79 8.10 15.17 9.16
N PHE A 80 7.08 15.13 8.29
CA PHE A 80 6.41 13.89 7.90
C PHE A 80 7.35 12.94 7.15
N SER A 81 8.26 13.46 6.33
CA SER A 81 9.34 12.69 5.70
C SER A 81 10.23 11.99 6.73
N PHE A 82 10.75 12.75 7.70
CA PHE A 82 11.59 12.20 8.77
C PHE A 82 10.86 11.13 9.60
N ILE A 83 9.60 11.38 9.97
CA ILE A 83 8.78 10.42 10.73
C ILE A 83 8.56 9.14 9.91
N THR A 84 8.21 9.28 8.63
CA THR A 84 7.95 8.13 7.73
C THR A 84 9.20 7.30 7.49
N TYR A 85 10.36 7.93 7.30
CA TYR A 85 11.64 7.23 7.24
C TYR A 85 11.93 6.51 8.56
N PHE A 86 11.85 7.21 9.70
CA PHE A 86 12.12 6.65 11.01
C PHE A 86 11.27 5.40 11.29
N THR A 87 9.94 5.48 11.14
CA THR A 87 9.06 4.32 11.40
C THR A 87 9.21 3.21 10.36
N SER A 88 9.57 3.54 9.12
CA SER A 88 9.97 2.54 8.11
C SER A 88 11.23 1.78 8.53
N THR A 89 12.21 2.44 9.17
CA THR A 89 13.39 1.73 9.71
C THR A 89 13.03 0.80 10.87
N LEU A 90 12.07 1.18 11.73
CA LEU A 90 11.56 0.31 12.80
C LEU A 90 10.83 -0.92 12.22
N LEU A 91 9.96 -0.72 11.23
CA LEU A 91 9.23 -1.79 10.53
C LEU A 91 10.18 -2.77 9.84
N ALA A 92 11.27 -2.28 9.23
CA ALA A 92 12.28 -3.09 8.56
C ALA A 92 13.06 -4.01 9.51
N ASP A 93 13.22 -3.65 10.80
CA ASP A 93 13.74 -4.57 11.82
C ASP A 93 12.69 -5.58 12.28
N CYS A 94 11.43 -5.14 12.44
CA CYS A 94 10.32 -5.99 12.89
C CYS A 94 9.99 -7.13 11.90
N TYR A 95 10.37 -7.00 10.63
CA TYR A 95 10.08 -7.95 9.54
C TYR A 95 10.42 -9.43 9.87
N ARG A 96 11.55 -9.67 10.56
CA ARG A 96 11.94 -11.00 11.08
C ARG A 96 11.60 -11.12 12.56
N ALA A 97 11.19 -12.32 13.01
CA ALA A 97 10.86 -12.60 14.41
C ALA A 97 11.42 -13.97 14.85
N PRO A 98 11.95 -14.12 16.08
CA PRO A 98 12.01 -13.10 17.14
C PRO A 98 13.12 -12.05 16.95
N ASP A 99 14.17 -12.37 16.19
CA ASP A 99 15.34 -11.50 15.98
C ASP A 99 15.32 -10.80 14.59
N PRO A 100 15.74 -9.51 14.46
CA PRO A 100 15.72 -8.77 13.20
C PRO A 100 16.58 -9.34 12.05
N ILE A 101 17.55 -10.22 12.34
CA ILE A 101 18.52 -10.75 11.37
C ILE A 101 18.34 -12.26 11.16
N THR A 102 18.16 -13.00 12.25
CA THR A 102 18.13 -14.47 12.30
C THR A 102 16.73 -15.06 12.54
N GLY A 103 15.73 -14.22 12.84
CA GLY A 103 14.34 -14.63 12.97
C GLY A 103 13.71 -15.06 11.63
N GLN A 104 12.61 -15.81 11.69
CA GLN A 104 11.84 -16.17 10.50
C GLN A 104 11.15 -14.94 9.90
N ARG A 105 11.08 -14.91 8.57
CA ARG A 105 10.46 -13.84 7.77
C ARG A 105 8.93 -13.88 7.87
N ASN A 106 8.30 -12.72 8.13
CA ASN A 106 6.85 -12.56 8.08
C ASN A 106 6.44 -11.99 6.71
N TYR A 107 5.61 -12.69 5.94
CA TYR A 107 5.35 -12.30 4.53
C TYR A 107 4.29 -11.21 4.36
N THR A 108 3.36 -11.05 5.32
CA THR A 108 2.41 -9.93 5.33
C THR A 108 2.57 -9.08 6.59
N TYR A 109 2.21 -7.80 6.49
CA TYR A 109 2.23 -6.88 7.62
C TYR A 109 1.40 -7.39 8.82
N MET A 110 0.24 -8.02 8.54
CA MET A 110 -0.58 -8.65 9.58
C MET A 110 0.12 -9.82 10.28
N ASP A 111 1.03 -10.52 9.61
CA ASP A 111 1.83 -11.59 10.21
C ASP A 111 2.92 -11.00 11.13
N VAL A 112 3.56 -9.90 10.72
CA VAL A 112 4.50 -9.14 11.57
C VAL A 112 3.80 -8.69 12.87
N VAL A 113 2.59 -8.13 12.76
CA VAL A 113 1.78 -7.75 13.93
C VAL A 113 1.37 -8.97 14.75
N ARG A 114 1.09 -10.13 14.13
CA ARG A 114 0.77 -11.35 14.87
C ARG A 114 1.96 -11.91 15.64
N ALA A 115 3.17 -11.85 15.06
CA ALA A 115 4.40 -12.34 15.67
C ALA A 115 4.83 -11.52 16.90
N HIS A 116 4.71 -10.19 16.84
CA HIS A 116 5.19 -9.30 17.92
C HIS A 116 4.11 -8.85 18.91
N LEU A 117 2.84 -8.77 18.50
CA LEU A 117 1.78 -8.12 19.29
C LEU A 117 0.54 -8.99 19.54
N GLY A 118 0.17 -9.85 18.59
CA GLY A 118 -0.90 -10.84 18.73
C GLY A 118 -2.31 -10.28 19.04
N GLY A 119 -3.23 -11.18 19.39
CA GLY A 119 -4.57 -10.86 19.89
C GLY A 119 -5.37 -9.85 19.05
N VAL A 120 -6.11 -8.97 19.74
CA VAL A 120 -6.98 -7.93 19.14
C VAL A 120 -6.21 -6.96 18.24
N LYS A 121 -4.92 -6.72 18.50
CA LYS A 121 -4.08 -5.84 17.66
C LYS A 121 -3.96 -6.33 16.22
N VAL A 122 -4.02 -7.65 15.98
CA VAL A 122 -4.05 -8.23 14.62
C VAL A 122 -5.37 -7.92 13.90
N GLN A 123 -6.49 -7.90 14.62
CA GLN A 123 -7.80 -7.56 14.05
C GLN A 123 -7.87 -6.07 13.69
N LEU A 124 -7.40 -5.19 14.58
CA LEU A 124 -7.31 -3.75 14.32
C LEU A 124 -6.36 -3.44 13.16
N CYS A 125 -5.22 -4.13 13.07
CA CYS A 125 -4.31 -4.06 11.92
C CYS A 125 -5.01 -4.47 10.62
N GLY A 126 -5.75 -5.59 10.61
CA GLY A 126 -6.51 -6.01 9.44
C GLY A 126 -7.57 -5.00 9.00
N ILE A 127 -8.34 -4.45 9.94
CA ILE A 127 -9.36 -3.43 9.64
C ILE A 127 -8.70 -2.18 9.03
N ALA A 128 -7.63 -1.67 9.65
CA ALA A 128 -6.91 -0.51 9.13
C ALA A 128 -6.26 -0.79 7.75
N GLN A 129 -5.65 -1.96 7.57
CA GLN A 129 -4.94 -2.32 6.32
C GLN A 129 -5.91 -2.55 5.16
N TYR A 130 -6.98 -3.34 5.34
CA TYR A 130 -7.97 -3.55 4.28
C TYR A 130 -8.84 -2.32 4.05
N GLY A 131 -9.18 -1.56 5.09
CA GLY A 131 -9.86 -0.26 4.96
C GLY A 131 -9.03 0.74 4.15
N ASN A 132 -7.73 0.85 4.44
CA ASN A 132 -6.80 1.65 3.64
C ASN A 132 -6.71 1.16 2.19
N LEU A 133 -6.54 -0.15 1.96
CA LEU A 133 -6.47 -0.69 0.60
C LEU A 133 -7.75 -0.42 -0.20
N ILE A 134 -8.93 -0.53 0.41
CA ILE A 134 -10.21 -0.19 -0.24
C ILE A 134 -10.28 1.32 -0.54
N GLY A 135 -9.96 2.18 0.43
CA GLY A 135 -9.95 3.63 0.25
C GLY A 135 -8.97 4.06 -0.85
N VAL A 136 -7.71 3.62 -0.78
CA VAL A 136 -6.70 3.79 -1.82
C VAL A 136 -7.24 3.33 -3.16
N THR A 137 -7.85 2.14 -3.25
CA THR A 137 -8.38 1.64 -4.52
C THR A 137 -9.50 2.53 -5.08
N ILE A 138 -10.41 3.07 -4.25
CA ILE A 138 -11.40 4.06 -4.69
C ILE A 138 -10.72 5.35 -5.17
N GLY A 139 -9.69 5.85 -4.47
CA GLY A 139 -8.95 7.05 -4.85
C GLY A 139 -8.16 6.90 -6.16
N TYR A 140 -7.59 5.72 -6.39
CA TYR A 140 -7.03 5.36 -7.69
C TYR A 140 -8.13 5.16 -8.74
N THR A 141 -9.33 4.66 -8.39
CA THR A 141 -10.47 4.55 -9.34
C THR A 141 -10.98 5.92 -9.80
N ILE A 142 -11.02 6.92 -8.90
CA ILE A 142 -11.33 8.33 -9.23
C ILE A 142 -10.38 8.87 -10.32
N THR A 143 -9.20 8.25 -10.48
CA THR A 143 -8.09 8.82 -11.24
C THR A 143 -7.52 7.87 -12.33
N ALA A 144 -8.06 6.65 -12.54
CA ALA A 144 -7.41 5.62 -13.36
C ALA A 144 -8.32 4.51 -13.94
N SER A 145 -7.99 4.00 -15.13
CA SER A 145 -8.54 2.73 -15.67
C SER A 145 -7.64 2.06 -16.74
N ILE A 146 -7.50 0.71 -16.66
CA ILE A 146 -6.85 -0.24 -17.64
C ILE A 146 -5.30 -0.50 -17.55
N SER A 147 -4.86 -1.39 -16.63
CA SER A 147 -3.69 -2.37 -16.62
C SER A 147 -2.33 -2.11 -17.36
N MET A 148 -1.11 -2.58 -17.01
CA MET A 148 -0.42 -3.47 -16.00
C MET A 148 1.13 -3.41 -16.31
N ASP A 149 2.17 -4.03 -15.68
CA ASP A 149 2.56 -4.62 -14.36
C ASP A 149 4.11 -4.99 -14.42
N THR A 150 4.72 -5.57 -13.36
CA THR A 150 5.84 -6.58 -13.31
C THR A 150 7.19 -6.31 -12.56
N LEU A 151 7.49 -7.25 -11.64
CA LEU A 151 8.78 -7.97 -11.36
C LEU A 151 9.98 -7.39 -10.53
N ARG A 152 10.89 -8.33 -10.16
CA ARG A 152 11.80 -8.39 -8.97
C ARG A 152 13.33 -8.54 -9.32
N SER A 153 14.29 -8.31 -8.39
CA SER A 153 15.75 -8.71 -8.41
C SER A 153 16.39 -8.63 -6.97
N HIS A 154 17.57 -9.15 -6.51
CA HIS A 154 17.98 -9.30 -5.04
C HIS A 154 19.24 -8.54 -4.47
N PRO A 155 19.35 -8.08 -3.18
CA PRO A 155 19.90 -8.87 -2.00
C PRO A 155 19.22 -8.54 -0.58
N PRO A 156 19.82 -8.62 0.65
CA PRO A 156 19.11 -8.95 1.92
C PRO A 156 18.26 -7.85 2.63
N GLU A 157 17.11 -8.26 3.19
CA GLU A 157 15.94 -7.38 3.33
C GLU A 157 16.05 -6.26 4.36
N SER A 158 16.31 -6.50 5.65
CA SER A 158 16.21 -5.42 6.66
C SER A 158 17.22 -4.28 6.40
N LYS A 159 18.45 -4.63 6.02
CA LYS A 159 19.51 -3.67 5.64
C LYS A 159 19.25 -3.00 4.28
N VAL A 160 18.74 -3.73 3.29
CA VAL A 160 18.40 -3.16 1.98
C VAL A 160 17.16 -2.30 2.05
N MET A 161 16.10 -2.71 2.75
CA MET A 161 14.86 -1.96 2.97
C MET A 161 15.13 -0.65 3.71
N LYS A 162 16.03 -0.63 4.71
CA LYS A 162 16.45 0.64 5.34
C LYS A 162 17.13 1.59 4.35
N LYS A 163 18.04 1.10 3.51
CA LYS A 163 18.69 1.92 2.47
C LYS A 163 17.72 2.34 1.35
N ALA A 164 16.82 1.45 0.94
CA ALA A 164 15.82 1.70 -0.10
C ALA A 164 14.71 2.64 0.39
N SER A 165 14.35 2.58 1.68
CA SER A 165 13.49 3.55 2.35
C SER A 165 14.19 4.91 2.47
N LEU A 166 15.48 4.96 2.84
CA LEU A 166 16.24 6.21 2.84
C LEU A 166 16.28 6.85 1.44
N MET A 167 16.64 6.08 0.41
CA MET A 167 16.65 6.55 -0.98
C MET A 167 15.26 6.98 -1.44
N GLY A 168 14.26 6.11 -1.28
CA GLY A 168 12.90 6.33 -1.76
C GLY A 168 12.20 7.48 -1.05
N VAL A 169 12.30 7.59 0.29
CA VAL A 169 11.76 8.73 1.03
C VAL A 169 12.52 10.01 0.68
N SER A 170 13.85 9.98 0.54
CA SER A 170 14.63 11.18 0.14
C SER A 170 14.25 11.68 -1.26
N THR A 171 14.20 10.79 -2.26
CA THR A 171 13.77 11.11 -3.63
C THR A 171 12.32 11.61 -3.65
N THR A 172 11.40 10.92 -2.96
CA THR A 172 9.99 11.35 -2.86
C THR A 172 9.87 12.72 -2.21
N THR A 173 10.58 12.96 -1.10
CA THR A 173 10.53 14.24 -0.38
C THR A 173 11.10 15.37 -1.24
N THR A 174 12.19 15.12 -1.95
CA THR A 174 12.78 16.08 -2.89
C THR A 174 11.80 16.41 -4.01
N PHE A 175 11.16 15.38 -4.60
CA PHE A 175 10.15 15.56 -5.63
C PHE A 175 8.91 16.31 -5.12
N TYR A 176 8.42 15.98 -3.93
CA TYR A 176 7.23 16.61 -3.31
C TYR A 176 7.50 18.07 -2.93
N MET A 177 8.69 18.36 -2.40
CA MET A 177 9.16 19.72 -2.14
C MET A 177 9.29 20.52 -3.43
N LEU A 178 9.83 19.94 -4.51
CA LEU A 178 9.92 20.60 -5.82
C LEU A 178 8.52 20.87 -6.39
N CYS A 179 7.66 19.86 -6.53
CA CYS A 179 6.30 20.03 -7.08
C CYS A 179 5.44 20.99 -6.24
N GLY A 180 5.49 20.87 -4.91
CA GLY A 180 4.75 21.76 -4.00
C GLY A 180 5.25 23.20 -4.05
N CYS A 181 6.56 23.42 -3.87
CA CYS A 181 7.12 24.78 -3.83
C CYS A 181 7.11 25.46 -5.19
N LEU A 182 7.39 24.76 -6.30
CA LEU A 182 7.33 25.35 -7.64
C LEU A 182 5.88 25.61 -8.07
N GLY A 183 4.94 24.72 -7.71
CA GLY A 183 3.52 24.96 -7.92
C GLY A 183 2.99 26.16 -7.13
N TYR A 184 3.40 26.30 -5.85
CA TYR A 184 3.04 27.48 -5.04
C TYR A 184 3.74 28.76 -5.51
N ALA A 185 4.96 28.68 -6.07
CA ALA A 185 5.62 29.81 -6.72
C ALA A 185 4.86 30.28 -7.98
N ALA A 186 4.32 29.34 -8.77
CA ALA A 186 3.62 29.64 -10.01
C ALA A 186 2.19 30.17 -9.79
N PHE A 187 1.42 29.56 -8.87
CA PHE A 187 0.00 29.87 -8.67
C PHE A 187 -0.31 30.72 -7.43
N GLY A 188 0.65 30.87 -6.50
CA GLY A 188 0.45 31.56 -5.23
C GLY A 188 -0.71 30.98 -4.40
N ASN A 189 -1.40 31.83 -3.65
CA ASN A 189 -2.52 31.43 -2.80
C ASN A 189 -3.73 30.88 -3.58
N ASN A 190 -3.74 30.99 -4.91
CA ASN A 190 -4.77 30.47 -5.81
C ASN A 190 -4.41 29.09 -6.40
N ALA A 191 -3.36 28.42 -5.89
CA ALA A 191 -2.98 27.08 -6.33
C ALA A 191 -4.17 26.09 -6.24
N PRO A 192 -4.62 25.50 -7.36
CA PRO A 192 -5.81 24.66 -7.37
C PRO A 192 -5.52 23.26 -6.81
N GLY A 193 -6.55 22.58 -6.32
CA GLY A 193 -6.44 21.26 -5.68
C GLY A 193 -5.88 20.15 -6.59
N ASN A 194 -5.91 20.34 -7.90
CA ASN A 194 -5.11 19.60 -8.87
C ASN A 194 -4.41 20.63 -9.76
N PHE A 195 -3.07 20.73 -9.69
CA PHE A 195 -2.36 21.77 -10.45
C PHE A 195 -2.55 21.69 -11.98
N LEU A 196 -2.92 20.53 -12.53
CA LEU A 196 -3.21 20.39 -13.97
C LEU A 196 -4.48 21.12 -14.41
N THR A 197 -5.46 21.32 -13.53
CA THR A 197 -6.64 22.14 -13.87
C THR A 197 -6.33 23.64 -13.86
N GLY A 198 -5.23 24.05 -13.21
CA GLY A 198 -4.74 25.43 -13.23
C GLY A 198 -4.06 25.84 -14.55
N PHE A 199 -3.54 24.86 -15.31
CA PHE A 199 -2.86 25.13 -16.58
C PHE A 199 -3.80 25.21 -17.80
N GLY A 200 -5.10 24.90 -17.66
CA GLY A 200 -6.06 24.81 -18.77
C GLY A 200 -6.35 26.08 -19.57
N PHE A 201 -5.65 27.19 -19.29
CA PHE A 201 -5.71 28.47 -20.02
C PHE A 201 -4.33 28.94 -20.54
N TYR A 202 -3.28 28.13 -20.39
CA TYR A 202 -1.90 28.48 -20.74
C TYR A 202 -1.35 27.52 -21.80
N ASP A 203 -0.89 28.08 -22.92
CA ASP A 203 -0.18 27.31 -23.94
C ASP A 203 1.16 26.74 -23.43
N PRO A 204 1.56 25.53 -23.85
CA PRO A 204 0.93 24.72 -24.89
C PRO A 204 0.14 23.51 -24.35
N PHE A 205 -1.11 23.37 -24.81
CA PHE A 205 -2.04 22.32 -24.36
C PHE A 205 -1.51 20.88 -24.46
N TRP A 206 -0.70 20.55 -25.47
CA TRP A 206 -0.15 19.20 -25.67
C TRP A 206 0.64 18.68 -24.46
N LEU A 207 1.25 19.58 -23.67
CA LEU A 207 2.01 19.20 -22.48
C LEU A 207 1.09 18.77 -21.33
N ILE A 208 -0.10 19.36 -21.25
CA ILE A 208 -1.16 19.01 -20.29
C ILE A 208 -1.77 17.66 -20.69
N ASP A 209 -2.06 17.46 -21.98
CA ASP A 209 -2.55 16.19 -22.51
C ASP A 209 -1.55 15.05 -22.28
N LEU A 210 -0.26 15.29 -22.55
CA LEU A 210 0.81 14.32 -22.27
C LEU A 210 0.93 14.02 -20.77
N ALA A 211 0.80 15.01 -19.89
CA ALA A 211 0.78 14.80 -18.45
C ALA A 211 -0.42 13.94 -18.01
N ASN A 212 -1.61 14.23 -18.53
CA ASN A 212 -2.84 13.44 -18.27
C ASN A 212 -2.70 11.99 -18.75
N ILE A 213 -2.13 11.76 -19.95
CA ILE A 213 -1.85 10.42 -20.47
C ILE A 213 -0.85 9.66 -19.58
N CYS A 214 0.26 10.30 -19.19
CA CYS A 214 1.25 9.70 -18.29
C CYS A 214 0.66 9.35 -16.93
N ILE A 215 -0.21 10.20 -16.38
CA ILE A 215 -0.91 9.98 -15.11
C ILE A 215 -1.89 8.81 -15.24
N ALA A 216 -2.71 8.77 -16.29
CA ALA A 216 -3.61 7.66 -16.56
C ALA A 216 -2.84 6.33 -16.59
N VAL A 217 -1.75 6.25 -17.38
CA VAL A 217 -0.89 5.05 -17.54
C VAL A 217 -0.17 4.64 -16.25
N HIS A 218 0.26 5.58 -15.41
CA HIS A 218 0.89 5.26 -14.13
C HIS A 218 -0.13 4.64 -13.14
N LEU A 219 -1.25 5.32 -12.93
CA LEU A 219 -2.25 4.93 -11.94
C LEU A 219 -2.99 3.65 -12.34
N VAL A 220 -3.04 3.38 -13.64
CA VAL A 220 -3.43 2.13 -14.30
C VAL A 220 -2.75 0.89 -13.70
N GLY A 221 -1.42 0.92 -13.58
CA GLY A 221 -0.65 -0.19 -13.02
C GLY A 221 -0.86 -0.28 -11.51
N ALA A 222 -0.87 0.87 -10.84
CA ALA A 222 -1.05 0.96 -9.39
C ALA A 222 -2.42 0.42 -8.93
N TYR A 223 -3.53 0.75 -9.60
CA TYR A 223 -4.86 0.20 -9.29
C TYR A 223 -4.85 -1.33 -9.26
N GLN A 224 -4.25 -1.96 -10.27
CA GLN A 224 -4.16 -3.42 -10.36
C GLN A 224 -3.34 -4.00 -9.20
N VAL A 225 -2.20 -3.38 -8.85
CA VAL A 225 -1.37 -3.79 -7.71
C VAL A 225 -2.13 -3.66 -6.38
N PHE A 226 -2.87 -2.57 -6.16
CA PHE A 226 -3.65 -2.35 -4.93
C PHE A 226 -4.87 -3.29 -4.81
N CYS A 227 -5.43 -3.78 -5.91
CA CYS A 227 -6.53 -4.74 -5.90
C CYS A 227 -6.09 -6.17 -5.51
N GLN A 228 -4.89 -6.63 -5.89
CA GLN A 228 -4.48 -8.04 -5.68
C GLN A 228 -4.58 -8.52 -4.22
N PRO A 229 -4.18 -7.74 -3.18
CA PRO A 229 -4.33 -8.18 -1.79
C PRO A 229 -5.79 -8.33 -1.34
N ILE A 230 -6.71 -7.55 -1.89
CA ILE A 230 -8.15 -7.65 -1.60
C ILE A 230 -8.74 -8.88 -2.30
N PHE A 231 -8.42 -9.05 -3.60
CA PHE A 231 -8.83 -10.22 -4.38
C PHE A 231 -8.33 -11.52 -3.75
N GLY A 232 -7.03 -11.64 -3.48
CA GLY A 232 -6.43 -12.83 -2.87
C GLY A 232 -6.98 -13.13 -1.48
N PHE A 233 -7.26 -12.12 -0.65
CA PHE A 233 -7.88 -12.30 0.66
C PHE A 233 -9.31 -12.85 0.57
N VAL A 234 -10.15 -12.27 -0.29
CA VAL A 234 -11.55 -12.70 -0.46
C VAL A 234 -11.61 -14.06 -1.15
N GLU A 235 -10.80 -14.30 -2.18
CA GLU A 235 -10.73 -15.59 -2.88
C GLU A 235 -10.30 -16.73 -1.95
N ALA A 236 -9.21 -16.55 -1.19
CA ALA A 236 -8.76 -17.54 -0.21
C ALA A 236 -9.80 -17.77 0.91
N ARG A 237 -10.49 -16.71 1.37
CA ARG A 237 -11.56 -16.82 2.37
C ARG A 237 -12.77 -17.58 1.84
N CYS A 238 -13.18 -17.34 0.60
CA CYS A 238 -14.30 -18.03 -0.03
C CYS A 238 -13.97 -19.51 -0.30
N GLN A 239 -12.77 -19.80 -0.83
CA GLN A 239 -12.31 -21.17 -1.08
C GLN A 239 -12.24 -21.99 0.22
N ALA A 240 -11.66 -21.42 1.29
CA ALA A 240 -11.56 -22.11 2.59
C ALA A 240 -12.93 -22.27 3.30
N ARG A 241 -13.93 -21.44 2.97
CA ARG A 241 -15.26 -21.46 3.60
C ARG A 241 -16.27 -22.36 2.86
N TRP A 242 -16.08 -22.56 1.56
CA TRP A 242 -16.98 -23.31 0.68
C TRP A 242 -16.21 -24.19 -0.34
N PRO A 243 -15.40 -25.17 0.12
CA PRO A 243 -14.57 -26.00 -0.77
C PRO A 243 -15.39 -26.81 -1.80
N GLU A 244 -16.55 -27.32 -1.38
CA GLU A 244 -17.49 -28.09 -2.23
C GLU A 244 -18.16 -27.25 -3.35
N SER A 245 -18.05 -25.91 -3.30
CA SER A 245 -18.71 -25.02 -4.26
C SER A 245 -17.95 -24.96 -5.57
N LYS A 246 -18.38 -25.73 -6.57
CA LYS A 246 -17.80 -25.74 -7.93
C LYS A 246 -17.65 -24.34 -8.55
N PHE A 247 -18.58 -23.41 -8.25
CA PHE A 247 -18.47 -22.01 -8.71
C PHE A 247 -17.21 -21.30 -8.17
N ILE A 248 -16.78 -21.64 -6.96
CA ILE A 248 -15.65 -21.06 -6.24
C ILE A 248 -14.35 -21.84 -6.51
N THR A 249 -14.40 -23.17 -6.54
CA THR A 249 -13.20 -24.03 -6.60
C THR A 249 -12.87 -24.63 -7.96
N SER A 250 -13.82 -24.72 -8.92
CA SER A 250 -13.51 -25.27 -10.25
C SER A 250 -12.78 -24.25 -11.13
N GLU A 251 -11.56 -24.59 -11.53
CA GLU A 251 -10.89 -23.93 -12.66
C GLU A 251 -11.30 -24.60 -13.96
N HIS A 252 -11.56 -23.77 -14.97
CA HIS A 252 -11.96 -24.20 -16.32
C HIS A 252 -10.86 -23.73 -17.28
N SER A 253 -10.24 -24.65 -18.00
CA SER A 253 -9.17 -24.34 -18.95
C SER A 253 -9.76 -24.05 -20.33
N ILE A 254 -9.41 -22.90 -20.92
CA ILE A 254 -9.66 -22.60 -22.33
C ILE A 254 -8.31 -22.52 -23.05
N SER A 255 -8.11 -23.40 -24.02
CA SER A 255 -6.96 -23.34 -24.93
C SER A 255 -7.19 -22.23 -25.97
N LEU A 256 -6.62 -21.05 -25.73
CA LEU A 256 -6.68 -19.94 -26.66
C LEU A 256 -5.61 -20.14 -27.76
N PRO A 257 -5.97 -19.99 -29.06
CA PRO A 257 -4.96 -19.91 -30.11
C PRO A 257 -4.02 -18.73 -29.81
N PHE A 258 -2.72 -18.92 -30.05
CA PHE A 258 -1.61 -18.00 -29.75
C PHE A 258 -1.30 -17.69 -28.27
N CYS A 259 -2.23 -17.84 -27.33
CA CYS A 259 -1.98 -17.54 -25.90
C CYS A 259 -1.89 -18.77 -24.97
N GLY A 260 -2.15 -19.99 -25.47
CA GLY A 260 -2.08 -21.22 -24.68
C GLY A 260 -3.30 -21.46 -23.79
N SER A 261 -3.20 -22.39 -22.84
CA SER A 261 -4.30 -22.75 -21.95
C SER A 261 -4.42 -21.79 -20.78
N TYR A 262 -5.55 -21.07 -20.69
CA TYR A 262 -5.84 -20.12 -19.62
C TYR A 262 -6.89 -20.68 -18.66
N ASN A 263 -6.56 -20.75 -17.36
CA ASN A 263 -7.46 -21.24 -16.32
C ASN A 263 -8.34 -20.11 -15.76
N PHE A 264 -9.59 -20.05 -16.22
CA PHE A 264 -10.58 -19.11 -15.68
C PHE A 264 -11.43 -19.76 -14.58
N ASN A 265 -11.99 -18.94 -13.69
CA ASN A 265 -12.85 -19.37 -12.60
C ASN A 265 -14.00 -18.37 -12.47
N PHE A 266 -15.23 -18.87 -12.42
CA PHE A 266 -16.42 -18.02 -12.47
C PHE A 266 -16.56 -17.11 -11.24
N PHE A 267 -16.24 -17.58 -10.04
CA PHE A 267 -16.19 -16.73 -8.86
C PHE A 267 -15.17 -15.60 -9.00
N ARG A 268 -13.92 -15.89 -9.40
CA ARG A 268 -12.88 -14.86 -9.64
C ARG A 268 -13.35 -13.80 -10.64
N LEU A 269 -14.00 -14.21 -11.74
CA LEU A 269 -14.52 -13.29 -12.74
C LEU A 269 -15.62 -12.38 -12.15
N VAL A 270 -16.69 -12.98 -11.60
CA VAL A 270 -17.84 -12.23 -11.07
C VAL A 270 -17.43 -11.32 -9.92
N TRP A 271 -16.61 -11.80 -8.98
CA TRP A 271 -16.13 -11.00 -7.84
C TRP A 271 -15.32 -9.78 -8.28
N ARG A 272 -14.32 -9.98 -9.16
CA ARG A 272 -13.43 -8.89 -9.59
C ARG A 272 -14.17 -7.86 -10.45
N THR A 273 -15.06 -8.29 -11.34
CA THR A 273 -15.91 -7.38 -12.13
C THR A 273 -16.89 -6.60 -11.23
N ALA A 274 -17.57 -7.26 -10.29
CA ALA A 274 -18.46 -6.58 -9.35
C ALA A 274 -17.72 -5.56 -8.47
N TYR A 275 -16.51 -5.90 -8.00
CA TYR A 275 -15.66 -5.00 -7.24
C TYR A 275 -15.29 -3.74 -8.03
N VAL A 276 -14.83 -3.89 -9.28
CA VAL A 276 -14.47 -2.75 -10.16
C VAL A 276 -15.69 -1.86 -10.43
N ILE A 277 -16.87 -2.44 -10.69
CA ILE A 277 -18.11 -1.68 -10.89
C ILE A 277 -18.47 -0.89 -9.63
N VAL A 278 -18.37 -1.51 -8.45
CA VAL A 278 -18.66 -0.84 -7.17
C VAL A 278 -17.67 0.31 -6.91
N THR A 279 -16.35 0.10 -7.07
CA THR A 279 -15.37 1.19 -6.86
C THR A 279 -15.55 2.33 -7.87
N ALA A 280 -15.92 2.02 -9.11
CA ALA A 280 -16.21 3.04 -10.13
C ALA A 280 -17.48 3.84 -9.83
N VAL A 281 -18.54 3.19 -9.35
CA VAL A 281 -19.77 3.88 -8.92
C VAL A 281 -19.50 4.79 -7.71
N PHE A 282 -18.73 4.34 -6.72
CA PHE A 282 -18.30 5.21 -5.61
C PHE A 282 -17.45 6.39 -6.09
N ALA A 283 -16.50 6.16 -7.01
CA ALA A 283 -15.68 7.22 -7.59
C ALA A 283 -16.50 8.29 -8.34
N MET A 284 -17.53 7.89 -9.09
CA MET A 284 -18.43 8.82 -9.79
C MET A 284 -19.34 9.62 -8.87
N ILE A 285 -19.71 9.07 -7.70
CA ILE A 285 -20.58 9.75 -6.72
C ILE A 285 -19.78 10.70 -5.81
N PHE A 286 -18.51 10.39 -5.53
CA PHE A 286 -17.65 11.16 -4.62
C PHE A 286 -16.33 11.62 -5.28
N PRO A 287 -16.35 12.50 -6.31
CA PRO A 287 -15.16 12.95 -7.04
C PRO A 287 -14.28 13.96 -6.25
N PHE A 288 -14.37 13.99 -4.93
CA PHE A 288 -13.77 15.01 -4.04
C PHE A 288 -12.32 14.68 -3.70
N PHE A 289 -11.44 14.79 -4.71
CA PHE A 289 -10.06 14.30 -4.70
C PHE A 289 -9.25 14.67 -3.43
N ASN A 290 -9.25 15.95 -3.03
CA ASN A 290 -8.46 16.43 -1.89
C ASN A 290 -8.92 15.84 -0.56
N ASP A 291 -10.21 15.95 -0.25
CA ASP A 291 -10.75 15.46 1.03
C ASP A 291 -10.74 13.94 1.11
N PHE A 292 -10.98 13.25 -0.01
CA PHE A 292 -10.91 11.80 -0.04
C PHE A 292 -9.48 11.29 0.22
N LEU A 293 -8.46 11.90 -0.42
CA LEU A 293 -7.06 11.59 -0.13
C LEU A 293 -6.63 11.99 1.28
N GLY A 294 -7.07 13.15 1.78
CA GLY A 294 -6.78 13.61 3.13
C GLY A 294 -7.34 12.66 4.20
N LEU A 295 -8.57 12.19 4.02
CA LEU A 295 -9.22 11.22 4.91
C LEU A 295 -8.52 9.86 4.89
N ILE A 296 -8.13 9.35 3.71
CA ILE A 296 -7.37 8.09 3.60
C ILE A 296 -5.97 8.23 4.22
N GLY A 297 -5.26 9.33 3.95
CA GLY A 297 -3.97 9.62 4.55
C GLY A 297 -4.05 9.66 6.08
N ALA A 298 -5.01 10.41 6.63
CA ALA A 298 -5.24 10.50 8.07
C ALA A 298 -5.63 9.15 8.72
N ALA A 299 -6.55 8.40 8.09
CA ALA A 299 -7.02 7.12 8.61
C ALA A 299 -5.96 6.00 8.57
N SER A 300 -4.99 6.09 7.64
CA SER A 300 -3.93 5.08 7.48
C SER A 300 -2.63 5.44 8.20
N PHE A 301 -2.24 6.72 8.23
CA PHE A 301 -0.95 7.18 8.75
C PHE A 301 -0.75 6.81 10.22
N TYR A 302 -1.68 7.17 11.12
CA TYR A 302 -1.53 6.81 12.53
C TYR A 302 -1.42 5.29 12.74
N PRO A 303 -2.39 4.44 12.35
CA PRO A 303 -2.31 3.01 12.67
C PRO A 303 -1.14 2.31 11.96
N LEU A 304 -1.01 2.47 10.64
CA LEU A 304 -0.12 1.66 9.82
C LEU A 304 1.30 2.23 9.69
N THR A 305 1.43 3.56 9.59
CA THR A 305 2.74 4.21 9.42
C THR A 305 3.42 4.52 10.75
N VAL A 306 2.67 4.73 11.85
CA VAL A 306 3.26 5.17 13.14
C VAL A 306 3.04 4.18 14.28
N TYR A 307 1.80 3.84 14.63
CA TYR A 307 1.46 3.06 15.82
C TYR A 307 2.02 1.64 15.77
N PHE A 308 1.66 0.85 14.75
CA PHE A 308 2.09 -0.55 14.69
C PHE A 308 3.62 -0.69 14.58
N PRO A 309 4.37 0.07 13.76
CA PRO A 309 5.84 -0.03 13.71
C PRO A 309 6.50 0.29 15.05
N ILE A 310 6.01 1.30 15.78
CA ILE A 310 6.52 1.66 17.11
C ILE A 310 6.20 0.57 18.14
N GLU A 311 4.97 0.06 18.17
CA GLU A 311 4.57 -1.00 19.11
C GLU A 311 5.33 -2.31 18.85
N MET A 312 5.49 -2.72 17.58
CA MET A 312 6.24 -3.91 17.21
C MET A 312 7.71 -3.79 17.60
N HIS A 313 8.33 -2.63 17.37
CA HIS A 313 9.73 -2.40 17.75
C HIS A 313 9.92 -2.45 19.27
N ILE A 314 9.03 -1.83 20.06
CA ILE A 314 9.05 -1.89 21.53
C ILE A 314 8.92 -3.34 22.02
N ALA A 315 8.08 -4.16 21.38
CA ALA A 315 7.92 -5.58 21.72
C ALA A 315 9.15 -6.42 21.35
N GLN A 316 9.65 -6.29 20.12
CA GLN A 316 10.81 -7.04 19.59
C GLN A 316 12.08 -6.76 20.39
N THR A 317 12.39 -5.48 20.63
CA THR A 317 13.59 -5.04 21.37
C THR A 317 13.41 -5.06 22.89
N LYS A 318 12.20 -5.37 23.38
CA LYS A 318 11.84 -5.47 24.80
C LYS A 318 12.16 -4.18 25.59
N ILE A 319 11.98 -3.02 24.96
CA ILE A 319 12.28 -1.71 25.56
C ILE A 319 11.52 -1.55 26.89
N PRO A 320 12.21 -1.28 28.02
CA PRO A 320 11.57 -1.14 29.32
C PRO A 320 10.65 0.09 29.35
N LYS A 321 9.44 -0.09 29.91
CA LYS A 321 8.46 0.98 30.11
C LYS A 321 9.08 2.12 30.92
N PHE A 322 8.69 3.36 30.62
CA PHE A 322 9.22 4.58 31.24
C PHE A 322 10.72 4.88 31.04
N SER A 323 11.46 4.08 30.24
CA SER A 323 12.76 4.51 29.73
C SER A 323 12.62 5.72 28.80
N PHE A 324 13.68 6.51 28.64
CA PHE A 324 13.70 7.68 27.76
C PHE A 324 13.24 7.34 26.33
N THR A 325 13.78 6.25 25.75
CA THR A 325 13.39 5.76 24.42
C THR A 325 11.92 5.37 24.36
N TRP A 326 11.38 4.71 25.39
CA TRP A 326 9.96 4.36 25.45
C TRP A 326 9.07 5.61 25.49
N ILE A 327 9.42 6.59 26.33
CA ILE A 327 8.69 7.85 26.48
C ILE A 327 8.71 8.62 25.15
N TRP A 328 9.87 8.76 24.51
CA TRP A 328 10.00 9.45 23.22
C TRP A 328 9.17 8.79 22.11
N LEU A 329 9.25 7.46 21.99
CA LEU A 329 8.44 6.70 21.03
C LEU A 329 6.92 6.86 21.29
N LYS A 330 6.50 6.93 22.55
CA LYS A 330 5.09 7.20 22.91
C LYS A 330 4.68 8.63 22.61
N ILE A 331 5.50 9.64 22.89
CA ILE A 331 5.23 11.04 22.56
C ILE A 331 5.04 11.20 21.04
N LEU A 332 5.95 10.62 20.24
CA LEU A 332 5.83 10.61 18.77
C LEU A 332 4.54 9.92 18.30
N SER A 333 4.18 8.77 18.88
CA SER A 333 2.94 8.08 18.52
C SER A 333 1.70 8.91 18.84
N TRP A 334 1.62 9.52 20.03
CA TRP A 334 0.48 10.33 20.45
C TRP A 334 0.37 11.67 19.69
N SER A 335 1.49 12.33 19.35
CA SER A 335 1.44 13.55 18.54
C SER A 335 0.96 13.25 17.11
N CYS A 336 1.44 12.16 16.50
CA CYS A 336 0.92 11.71 15.20
C CYS A 336 -0.56 11.32 15.25
N LEU A 337 -1.07 10.76 16.36
CA LEU A 337 -2.51 10.53 16.52
C LEU A 337 -3.30 11.83 16.50
N VAL A 338 -2.89 12.84 17.28
CA VAL A 338 -3.58 14.14 17.33
C VAL A 338 -3.62 14.80 15.95
N VAL A 339 -2.49 14.82 15.24
CA VAL A 339 -2.42 15.37 13.86
C VAL A 339 -3.31 14.57 12.90
N SER A 340 -3.37 13.24 13.03
CA SER A 340 -4.25 12.40 12.20
C SER A 340 -5.73 12.65 12.49
N LEU A 341 -6.13 12.83 13.75
CA LEU A 341 -7.51 13.13 14.12
C LEU A 341 -7.94 14.52 13.62
N VAL A 342 -7.06 15.51 13.69
CA VAL A 342 -7.32 16.86 13.14
C VAL A 342 -7.43 16.82 11.61
N ALA A 343 -6.53 16.10 10.93
CA ALA A 343 -6.59 15.93 9.47
C ALA A 343 -7.87 15.20 9.02
N ALA A 344 -8.24 14.10 9.69
CA ALA A 344 -9.48 13.38 9.42
C ALA A 344 -10.72 14.25 9.65
N ALA A 345 -10.76 15.04 10.72
CA ALA A 345 -11.85 15.97 10.98
C ALA A 345 -11.97 17.06 9.90
N GLY A 346 -10.84 17.62 9.46
CA GLY A 346 -10.79 18.58 8.35
C GLY A 346 -11.33 18.00 7.05
N SER A 347 -10.87 16.81 6.65
CA SER A 347 -11.35 16.14 5.43
C SER A 347 -12.82 15.67 5.52
N ILE A 348 -13.31 15.30 6.70
CA ILE A 348 -14.74 15.02 6.90
C ILE A 348 -15.56 16.31 6.77
N GLN A 349 -15.06 17.44 7.28
CA GLN A 349 -15.72 18.75 7.12
C GLN A 349 -15.77 19.18 5.64
N GLY A 350 -14.66 19.09 4.91
CA GLY A 350 -14.58 19.42 3.48
C GLY A 350 -15.55 18.56 2.66
N LEU A 351 -15.46 17.23 2.82
CA LEU A 351 -16.37 16.28 2.17
C LEU A 351 -17.85 16.56 2.49
N ALA A 352 -18.18 16.92 3.73
CA ALA A 352 -19.54 17.27 4.14
C ALA A 352 -20.01 18.66 3.65
N GLN A 353 -19.09 19.55 3.26
CA GLN A 353 -19.39 20.83 2.64
C GLN A 353 -19.60 20.66 1.13
N ASP A 354 -18.72 19.93 0.46
CA ASP A 354 -18.81 19.62 -0.97
C ASP A 354 -20.05 18.77 -1.31
N LEU A 355 -20.42 17.81 -0.45
CA LEU A 355 -21.66 17.04 -0.61
C LEU A 355 -22.95 17.86 -0.49
N ARG A 356 -22.89 19.10 0.05
CA ARG A 356 -24.05 20.01 0.10
C ARG A 356 -24.21 20.84 -1.18
N THR A 357 -23.13 21.05 -1.93
CA THR A 357 -23.13 21.85 -3.18
C THR A 357 -23.23 20.96 -4.41
N TYR A 358 -22.69 19.74 -4.35
CA TYR A 358 -22.67 18.77 -5.43
C TYR A 358 -24.06 18.32 -5.87
N LYS A 359 -24.22 18.13 -7.19
CA LYS A 359 -25.43 17.59 -7.82
C LYS A 359 -25.03 16.42 -8.72
N PRO A 360 -25.29 15.16 -8.30
CA PRO A 360 -24.88 13.98 -9.04
C PRO A 360 -25.28 14.02 -10.52
N PHE A 361 -24.36 13.57 -11.38
CA PHE A 361 -24.56 13.41 -12.83
C PHE A 361 -24.95 14.69 -13.61
N LYS A 362 -24.79 15.89 -13.03
CA LYS A 362 -24.98 17.14 -13.76
C LYS A 362 -23.65 17.65 -14.30
N THR A 363 -23.54 17.81 -15.62
CA THR A 363 -22.38 18.48 -16.24
C THR A 363 -22.31 19.95 -15.81
N MET A 364 -21.09 20.42 -15.57
CA MET A 364 -20.79 21.85 -15.55
C MET A 364 -20.55 22.25 -17.01
N ASN A 365 -21.48 23.03 -17.56
CA ASN A 365 -21.38 23.65 -18.88
C ASN A 365 -20.81 25.07 -18.73
#